data_AF-A0A7V3WD87-F1
#
_entry.id   AF-A0A7V3WD87-F1
#
_cell.length_a   1.000
_cell.length_b   1.000
_cell.length_c   1.000
_cell.angle_alpha   90.00
_cell.angle_beta   90.00
_cell.angle_gamma   90.00
#
_symmetry.space_group_name_H-M   'P 1'
#
loop_
_entity.id
_entity.type
_entity.pdbx_description
1 polymer ?
#
loop_
_entity_poly.entity_id
_entity_poly.type
_entity_poly.pdbx_seq_one_letter_code
_entity_poly.pdbx_strand_id
1 'polypeptide(L)'
;MGRWITILLWLIWLTATLLASSEAQAVRMPRGSFLIQPASSAAQLAKQVRTNPVVARRYARHFQVPAPEFAHYAQHQLGLRRLPRGGVFRVFFIRADGSIGSRVRYLPRGTLVFLHVRSGRPVLLGTCGNPLTSALPGYVPPRRVTIVPPVSPSVTPPREPSLPEPAVQTSLLELPDPPQPPPLESFDLSVWQAESLAAPGEPVLEPLTARRKAFRLLPLLLVAGLGFSQGGEASVNPPAPVPEPASVMTLLAGMALLAVVNRRHREH
;
A
#
# COMPACT_ATOMS: atom_id res chain seq x y z
N MET A 1 -41.60 -29.93 31.71
CA MET A 1 -40.17 -29.56 31.78
C MET A 1 -39.48 -29.38 30.42
N GLY A 2 -39.76 -30.19 29.39
CA GLY A 2 -39.01 -30.14 28.11
C GLY A 2 -39.08 -28.83 27.30
N ARG A 3 -40.19 -28.08 27.35
CA ARG A 3 -40.35 -26.84 26.54
C ARG A 3 -39.45 -25.68 26.99
N TRP A 4 -39.02 -25.66 28.25
CA TRP A 4 -38.11 -24.63 28.76
C TRP A 4 -36.67 -24.87 28.30
N ILE A 5 -36.26 -26.14 28.17
CA ILE A 5 -34.92 -26.54 27.74
C ILE A 5 -34.70 -26.16 26.27
N THR A 6 -35.71 -26.35 25.41
CA THR A 6 -35.61 -25.99 23.99
C THR A 6 -35.53 -24.48 23.77
N ILE A 7 -36.29 -23.69 24.53
CA ILE A 7 -36.22 -22.22 24.47
C ILE A 7 -34.85 -21.72 24.92
N LEU A 8 -34.29 -22.30 25.98
CA LEU A 8 -32.99 -21.91 26.52
C LEU A 8 -31.85 -22.27 25.55
N LEU A 9 -31.92 -23.43 24.90
CA LEU A 9 -30.97 -23.82 23.86
C LEU A 9 -31.05 -22.89 22.63
N TRP A 10 -32.25 -22.50 22.20
CA TRP A 10 -32.43 -21.55 21.11
C TRP A 10 -31.88 -20.16 21.45
N LEU A 11 -32.09 -19.68 22.67
CA LEU A 11 -31.53 -18.40 23.15
C LEU A 11 -30.01 -18.43 23.21
N ILE A 12 -29.41 -19.53 23.65
CA ILE A 12 -27.95 -19.71 23.64
C ILE A 12 -27.41 -19.73 22.21
N TRP A 13 -28.08 -20.41 21.28
CA TRP A 13 -27.67 -20.47 19.88
C TRP A 13 -27.78 -19.12 19.16
N LEU A 14 -28.86 -18.37 19.45
CA LEU A 14 -29.09 -17.03 18.91
C LEU A 14 -28.10 -16.00 19.46
N THR A 15 -27.76 -16.08 20.75
CA THR A 15 -26.74 -15.22 21.36
C THR A 15 -25.32 -15.56 20.87
N ALA A 16 -25.01 -16.85 20.66
CA ALA A 16 -23.72 -17.27 20.09
C ALA A 16 -23.51 -16.81 18.64
N THR A 17 -24.58 -16.74 17.85
CA THR A 17 -24.51 -16.25 16.46
C THR A 17 -24.41 -14.73 16.36
N LEU A 18 -25.01 -13.97 17.30
CA LEU A 18 -24.86 -12.51 17.33
C LEU A 18 -23.45 -12.06 17.74
N LEU A 19 -22.75 -12.80 18.61
CA LEU A 19 -21.38 -12.44 19.05
C LEU A 19 -20.28 -12.72 18.00
N ALA A 20 -20.60 -13.43 16.91
CA ALA A 20 -19.63 -13.73 15.85
C ALA A 20 -19.45 -12.58 14.82
N SER A 21 -20.18 -11.47 14.98
CA SER A 21 -19.98 -10.26 14.19
C SER A 21 -18.77 -9.48 14.72
N SER A 22 -17.57 -10.04 14.55
CA SER A 22 -16.34 -9.31 14.83
C SER A 22 -16.25 -8.16 13.83
N GLU A 23 -16.50 -6.94 14.29
CA GLU A 23 -16.20 -5.74 13.52
C GLU A 23 -14.73 -5.80 13.12
N ALA A 24 -14.49 -5.99 11.82
CA ALA A 24 -13.18 -5.80 11.24
C ALA A 24 -12.83 -4.32 11.43
N GLN A 25 -12.18 -4.01 12.56
CA GLN A 25 -11.66 -2.68 12.85
C GLN A 25 -10.85 -2.25 11.63
N ALA A 26 -11.39 -1.29 10.89
CA ALA A 26 -10.81 -0.84 9.65
C ALA A 26 -9.46 -0.19 9.96
N VAL A 27 -8.38 -0.94 9.79
CA VAL A 27 -7.03 -0.43 9.99
C VAL A 27 -6.85 0.75 9.06
N ARG A 28 -6.74 1.95 9.64
CA ARG A 28 -6.61 3.19 8.89
C ARG A 28 -5.28 3.20 8.14
N MET A 29 -5.32 3.51 6.85
CA MET A 29 -4.11 3.56 6.04
C MET A 29 -3.18 4.69 6.49
N PRO A 30 -1.86 4.46 6.52
CA PRO A 30 -0.89 5.51 6.78
C PRO A 30 -1.02 6.67 5.79
N ARG A 31 -0.65 7.88 6.22
CA ARG A 31 -0.59 9.04 5.31
C ARG A 31 0.35 8.76 4.13
N GLY A 32 -0.05 9.24 2.95
CA GLY A 32 0.69 9.04 1.70
C GLY A 32 0.63 7.63 1.11
N SER A 33 -0.28 6.78 1.60
CA SER A 33 -0.55 5.46 1.01
C SER A 33 -1.17 5.58 -0.38
N PHE A 34 -0.78 4.69 -1.29
CA PHE A 34 -1.43 4.55 -2.59
C PHE A 34 -2.81 3.92 -2.45
N LEU A 35 -2.94 2.93 -1.57
CA LEU A 35 -4.21 2.29 -1.23
C LEU A 35 -5.00 3.11 -0.21
N ILE A 36 -6.31 2.89 -0.19
CA ILE A 36 -7.24 3.46 0.79
C ILE A 36 -7.66 2.46 1.87
N GLN A 37 -7.47 1.17 1.61
CA GLN A 37 -7.71 0.07 2.54
C GLN A 37 -6.56 -0.94 2.44
N PRO A 38 -6.24 -1.69 3.50
CA PRO A 38 -5.27 -2.77 3.42
C PRO A 38 -5.68 -3.81 2.36
N ALA A 39 -4.69 -4.38 1.66
CA ALA A 39 -4.91 -5.48 0.72
C ALA A 39 -4.10 -6.70 1.17
N SER A 40 -4.78 -7.78 1.56
CA SER A 40 -4.14 -9.03 2.00
C SER A 40 -3.83 -9.98 0.84
N SER A 41 -4.20 -9.63 -0.39
CA SER A 41 -3.92 -10.42 -1.59
C SER A 41 -3.83 -9.57 -2.85
N ALA A 42 -3.22 -10.13 -3.89
CA ALA A 42 -3.13 -9.51 -5.22
C ALA A 42 -4.52 -9.27 -5.83
N ALA A 43 -5.47 -10.18 -5.58
CA ALA A 43 -6.85 -10.03 -6.01
C ALA A 43 -7.56 -8.86 -5.31
N GLN A 44 -7.34 -8.67 -4.00
CA GLN A 44 -7.88 -7.51 -3.28
C GLN A 44 -7.27 -6.19 -3.74
N LEU A 45 -5.95 -6.18 -4.00
CA LEU A 45 -5.27 -5.03 -4.61
C LEU A 45 -5.91 -4.68 -5.97
N ALA A 46 -6.03 -5.66 -6.87
CA ALA A 46 -6.66 -5.46 -8.18
C ALA A 46 -8.12 -5.02 -8.07
N LYS A 47 -8.89 -5.57 -7.13
CA LYS A 47 -10.27 -5.15 -6.84
C LYS A 47 -10.31 -3.67 -6.44
N GLN A 48 -9.49 -3.23 -5.49
CA GLN A 48 -9.46 -1.83 -5.09
C GLN A 48 -9.09 -0.88 -6.24
N VAL A 49 -8.15 -1.27 -7.10
CA VAL A 49 -7.81 -0.48 -8.30
C VAL A 49 -9.02 -0.34 -9.22
N ARG A 50 -9.79 -1.41 -9.43
CA ARG A 50 -10.98 -1.40 -10.30
C ARG A 50 -12.13 -0.60 -9.72
N THR A 51 -12.36 -0.70 -8.40
CA THR A 51 -13.54 -0.11 -7.76
C THR A 51 -13.31 1.30 -7.24
N ASN A 52 -12.07 1.68 -6.94
CA ASN A 52 -11.78 2.99 -6.37
C ASN A 52 -11.03 3.91 -7.37
N PRO A 53 -11.67 5.00 -7.85
CA PRO A 53 -11.08 5.88 -8.86
C PRO A 53 -9.84 6.65 -8.35
N VAL A 54 -9.73 6.90 -7.04
CA VAL A 54 -8.57 7.56 -6.45
C VAL A 54 -7.35 6.65 -6.50
N VAL A 55 -7.51 5.38 -6.11
CA VAL A 55 -6.46 4.36 -6.19
C VAL A 55 -6.05 4.12 -7.65
N ALA A 56 -7.03 3.97 -8.55
CA ALA A 56 -6.82 3.82 -9.98
C ALA A 56 -5.92 4.93 -10.56
N ARG A 57 -6.29 6.19 -10.31
CA ARG A 57 -5.56 7.36 -10.81
C ARG A 57 -4.13 7.44 -10.26
N ARG A 58 -3.91 7.07 -9.00
CA ARG A 58 -2.57 7.07 -8.38
C ARG A 58 -1.63 6.09 -9.08
N TYR A 59 -2.06 4.86 -9.29
CA TYR A 59 -1.25 3.86 -9.98
C TYR A 59 -1.06 4.19 -11.45
N ALA A 60 -2.11 4.66 -12.13
CA ALA A 60 -2.01 5.04 -13.53
C ALA A 60 -1.02 6.19 -13.75
N ARG A 61 -1.05 7.20 -12.88
CA ARG A 61 -0.09 8.31 -12.92
C ARG A 61 1.33 7.86 -12.63
N HIS A 62 1.52 6.99 -11.63
CA HIS A 62 2.86 6.54 -11.23
C HIS A 62 3.53 5.66 -12.28
N PHE A 63 2.82 4.64 -12.77
CA PHE A 63 3.38 3.66 -13.70
C PHE A 63 3.21 4.05 -15.17
N GLN A 64 2.46 5.11 -15.47
CA GLN A 64 2.08 5.50 -16.84
C GLN A 64 1.36 4.38 -17.61
N VAL A 65 0.61 3.55 -16.88
CA VAL A 65 -0.15 2.42 -17.42
C VAL A 65 -1.63 2.65 -17.15
N PRO A 66 -2.55 2.35 -18.09
CA PRO A 66 -3.98 2.45 -17.82
C PRO A 66 -4.37 1.64 -16.57
N ALA A 67 -5.22 2.22 -15.71
CA ALA A 67 -5.69 1.56 -14.48
C ALA A 67 -6.23 0.12 -14.68
N PRO A 68 -7.03 -0.21 -15.72
CA PRO A 68 -7.47 -1.59 -15.93
C PRO A 68 -6.33 -2.55 -16.23
N GLU A 69 -5.31 -2.10 -16.98
CA GLU A 69 -4.12 -2.89 -17.28
C GLU A 69 -3.25 -3.09 -16.05
N PHE A 70 -3.10 -2.06 -15.21
CA PHE A 70 -2.45 -2.22 -13.91
C PHE A 70 -3.20 -3.20 -13.01
N ALA A 71 -4.54 -3.15 -12.97
CA ALA A 71 -5.32 -4.11 -12.18
C ALA A 71 -5.15 -5.55 -12.68
N HIS A 72 -5.12 -5.75 -14.00
CA HIS A 72 -4.82 -7.04 -14.62
C HIS A 72 -3.39 -7.51 -14.26
N TYR A 73 -2.39 -6.65 -14.44
CA TYR A 73 -1.01 -6.91 -14.05
C TYR A 73 -0.91 -7.29 -12.56
N ALA A 74 -1.57 -6.53 -11.68
CA ALA A 74 -1.58 -6.80 -10.25
C ALA A 74 -2.19 -8.17 -9.92
N GLN A 75 -3.27 -8.57 -10.59
CA GLN A 75 -3.92 -9.85 -10.34
C GLN A 75 -3.10 -11.06 -10.82
N HIS A 76 -2.45 -10.94 -11.98
CA HIS A 76 -1.83 -12.09 -12.65
C HIS A 76 -0.31 -12.17 -12.48
N GLN A 77 0.35 -11.04 -12.22
CA GLN A 77 1.81 -10.96 -12.20
C GLN A 77 2.38 -10.58 -10.83
N LEU A 78 1.54 -10.16 -9.88
CA LEU A 78 1.98 -9.87 -8.50
C LEU A 78 1.55 -10.95 -7.51
N GLY A 79 2.41 -11.21 -6.53
CA GLY A 79 2.13 -12.07 -5.39
C GLY A 79 2.53 -11.41 -4.08
N LEU A 80 1.65 -11.46 -3.07
CA LEU A 80 1.99 -10.99 -1.72
C LEU A 80 2.91 -12.01 -1.05
N ARG A 81 4.13 -11.58 -0.71
CA ARG A 81 5.18 -12.41 -0.10
C ARG A 81 5.98 -11.58 0.90
N ARG A 82 6.73 -12.27 1.75
CA ARG A 82 7.70 -11.65 2.64
C ARG A 82 9.02 -11.44 1.90
N LEU A 83 9.65 -10.29 2.11
CA LEU A 83 10.92 -9.95 1.49
C LEU A 83 12.02 -10.94 1.96
N PRO A 84 12.72 -11.64 1.05
CA PRO A 84 13.65 -12.70 1.41
C PRO A 84 14.91 -12.17 2.11
N ARG A 85 15.34 -10.96 1.75
CA ARG A 85 16.51 -10.26 2.30
C ARG A 85 16.15 -8.80 2.54
N GLY A 86 16.68 -8.20 3.60
CA GLY A 86 16.53 -6.76 3.82
C GLY A 86 17.31 -5.97 2.76
N GLY A 87 16.94 -4.70 2.56
CA GLY A 87 17.61 -3.87 1.58
C GLY A 87 17.11 -2.43 1.58
N VAL A 88 17.80 -1.58 0.83
CA VAL A 88 17.44 -0.17 0.65
C VAL A 88 16.58 -0.03 -0.60
N PHE A 89 15.40 0.57 -0.44
CA PHE A 89 14.43 0.74 -1.52
C PHE A 89 13.97 2.19 -1.63
N ARG A 90 13.73 2.64 -2.85
CA ARG A 90 13.02 3.90 -3.10
C ARG A 90 11.52 3.64 -2.95
N VAL A 91 10.91 4.22 -1.92
CA VAL A 91 9.48 4.12 -1.66
C VAL A 91 8.79 5.37 -2.19
N PHE A 92 7.81 5.19 -3.07
CA PHE A 92 6.98 6.28 -3.58
C PHE A 92 5.76 6.48 -2.69
N PHE A 93 5.34 7.73 -2.50
CA PHE A 93 4.21 8.08 -1.64
C PHE A 93 3.46 9.28 -2.20
N ILE A 94 2.20 9.43 -1.77
CA ILE A 94 1.39 10.60 -2.13
C ILE A 94 1.65 11.72 -1.11
N ARG A 95 2.07 12.89 -1.59
CA ARG A 95 2.24 14.10 -0.77
C ARG A 95 0.88 14.72 -0.40
N ALA A 96 0.89 15.68 0.52
CA ALA A 96 -0.33 16.37 0.97
C ALA A 96 -1.04 17.14 -0.16
N ASP A 97 -0.27 17.66 -1.13
CA ASP A 97 -0.74 18.33 -2.35
C ASP A 97 -1.27 17.35 -3.43
N GLY A 98 -1.20 16.03 -3.19
CA GLY A 98 -1.58 15.01 -4.15
C GLY A 98 -0.53 14.68 -5.21
N SER A 99 0.66 15.31 -5.16
CA SER A 99 1.80 14.95 -6.01
C SER A 99 2.46 13.64 -5.54
N ILE A 100 3.22 12.99 -6.42
CA ILE A 100 3.97 11.77 -6.08
C ILE A 100 5.37 12.19 -5.62
N GLY A 101 5.71 11.83 -4.38
CA GLY A 101 7.05 11.94 -3.82
C GLY A 101 7.76 10.60 -3.76
N SER A 102 9.06 10.62 -3.48
CA SER A 102 9.82 9.40 -3.18
C SER A 102 10.81 9.62 -2.05
N ARG A 103 11.09 8.58 -1.27
CA ARG A 103 12.13 8.58 -0.24
C ARG A 103 12.83 7.23 -0.23
N VAL A 104 14.14 7.25 -0.08
CA VAL A 104 14.94 6.02 0.09
C VAL A 104 14.83 5.57 1.54
N ARG A 105 14.51 4.28 1.75
CA ARG A 105 14.34 3.69 3.08
C ARG A 105 14.85 2.24 3.10
N TYR A 106 15.46 1.85 4.22
CA TYR A 106 15.76 0.45 4.49
C TYR A 106 14.50 -0.32 4.88
N LEU A 107 14.23 -1.43 4.18
CA LEU A 107 13.19 -2.40 4.50
C LEU A 107 13.84 -3.66 5.09
N PRO A 108 13.45 -4.07 6.31
CA PRO A 108 14.02 -5.28 6.91
C PRO A 108 13.54 -6.54 6.19
N ARG A 109 14.32 -7.62 6.32
CA ARG A 109 13.91 -8.96 5.90
C ARG A 109 12.56 -9.31 6.54
N GLY A 110 11.69 -9.99 5.80
CA GLY A 110 10.37 -10.41 6.28
C GLY A 110 9.26 -9.38 6.05
N THR A 111 9.59 -8.15 5.63
CA THR A 111 8.58 -7.14 5.27
C THR A 111 7.62 -7.65 4.19
N LEU A 112 6.32 -7.48 4.36
CA LEU A 112 5.33 -7.85 3.34
C LEU A 112 5.41 -6.92 2.14
N VAL A 113 5.52 -7.51 0.94
CA VAL A 113 5.64 -6.81 -0.35
C VAL A 113 4.89 -7.58 -1.44
N PHE A 114 4.38 -6.87 -2.43
CA PHE A 114 3.92 -7.46 -3.68
C PHE A 114 5.14 -7.64 -4.60
N LEU A 115 5.52 -8.88 -4.85
CA LEU A 115 6.62 -9.25 -5.75
C LEU A 115 6.07 -9.56 -7.14
N HIS A 116 6.80 -9.17 -8.18
CA HIS A 116 6.58 -9.70 -9.52
C HIS A 116 6.94 -11.20 -9.52
N VAL A 117 5.96 -12.05 -9.79
CA VAL A 117 6.05 -13.50 -9.55
C VAL A 117 7.17 -14.14 -10.38
N ARG A 118 7.35 -13.73 -11.64
CA ARG A 118 8.34 -14.33 -12.53
C ARG A 118 9.77 -13.89 -12.23
N SER A 119 9.98 -12.63 -11.86
CA SER A 119 11.34 -12.10 -11.63
C SER A 119 11.74 -11.99 -10.15
N GLY A 120 10.81 -12.22 -9.22
CA GLY A 120 11.01 -12.04 -7.78
C GLY A 120 11.25 -10.59 -7.34
N ARG A 121 11.07 -9.60 -8.23
CA ARG A 121 11.38 -8.19 -7.93
C ARG A 121 10.26 -7.57 -7.09
N PRO A 122 10.57 -6.87 -5.98
CA PRO A 122 9.54 -6.18 -5.20
C PRO A 122 9.02 -4.96 -5.94
N VAL A 123 7.70 -4.90 -6.11
CA VAL A 123 7.01 -3.85 -6.88
C VAL A 123 6.29 -2.89 -5.95
N LEU A 124 5.58 -3.37 -4.93
CA LEU A 124 4.82 -2.55 -3.99
C LEU A 124 5.02 -3.01 -2.54
N LEU A 125 4.89 -2.10 -1.57
CA LEU A 125 4.76 -2.44 -0.15
C LEU A 125 3.41 -3.10 0.13
N GLY A 126 3.41 -4.19 0.89
CA GLY A 126 2.19 -4.96 1.20
C GLY A 126 1.22 -4.23 2.13
N THR A 127 1.74 -3.40 3.05
CA THR A 127 0.91 -2.70 4.03
C THR A 127 0.15 -1.52 3.43
N CYS A 128 0.78 -0.75 2.55
CA CYS A 128 0.24 0.50 2.01
C CYS A 128 0.05 0.56 0.49
N GLY A 129 0.53 -0.45 -0.25
CA GLY A 129 0.56 -0.48 -1.71
C GLY A 129 1.51 0.54 -2.34
N ASN A 130 2.39 1.16 -1.56
CA ASN A 130 3.32 2.16 -2.07
C ASN A 130 4.31 1.53 -3.04
N PRO A 131 4.52 2.10 -4.24
CA PRO A 131 5.48 1.58 -5.20
C PRO A 131 6.91 1.58 -4.66
N LEU A 132 7.66 0.55 -5.05
CA LEU A 132 9.09 0.37 -4.82
C LEU A 132 9.92 0.53 -6.09
N THR A 133 9.25 0.70 -7.24
CA THR A 133 9.83 0.80 -8.57
C THR A 133 9.08 1.87 -9.38
N SER A 134 9.76 2.50 -10.34
CA SER A 134 9.14 3.49 -11.24
C SER A 134 8.40 2.85 -12.42
N ALA A 135 8.76 1.61 -12.78
CA ALA A 135 8.20 0.90 -13.92
C ALA A 135 7.78 -0.51 -13.50
N LEU A 136 6.79 -1.07 -14.20
CA LEU A 136 6.30 -2.42 -13.98
C LEU A 136 7.24 -3.46 -14.62
N PRO A 137 7.88 -4.34 -13.83
CA PRO A 137 8.73 -5.39 -14.39
C PRO A 137 7.96 -6.34 -15.31
N GLY A 138 8.44 -6.58 -16.52
CA GLY A 138 7.83 -7.55 -17.45
C GLY A 138 6.51 -7.09 -18.10
N TYR A 139 6.05 -5.87 -17.82
CA TYR A 139 4.93 -5.27 -18.53
C TYR A 139 5.40 -4.77 -19.89
N VAL A 140 4.73 -5.25 -20.93
CA VAL A 140 4.89 -4.76 -22.31
C VAL A 140 3.57 -4.12 -22.69
N PRO A 141 3.55 -2.82 -23.04
CA PRO A 141 2.31 -2.16 -23.42
C PRO A 141 1.71 -2.85 -24.65
N PRO A 142 0.39 -3.08 -24.68
CA PRO A 142 -0.26 -3.67 -25.85
C PRO A 142 0.03 -2.78 -27.05
N ARG A 143 0.52 -3.39 -28.14
CA ARG A 143 0.78 -2.67 -29.39
C ARG A 143 -0.54 -2.07 -29.85
N ARG A 144 -0.68 -0.75 -29.77
CA ARG A 144 -1.84 -0.07 -30.33
C ARG A 144 -1.79 -0.30 -31.83
N VAL A 145 -2.68 -1.14 -32.34
CA VAL A 145 -2.95 -1.19 -33.76
C VAL A 145 -3.69 0.11 -34.05
N THR A 146 -2.94 1.13 -34.49
CA THR A 146 -3.56 2.29 -35.11
C THR A 146 -4.26 1.76 -36.35
N ILE A 147 -5.57 1.57 -36.25
CA ILE A 147 -6.41 1.38 -37.42
C ILE A 147 -6.31 2.70 -38.16
N VAL A 148 -5.40 2.78 -39.13
CA VAL A 148 -5.41 3.85 -40.11
C VAL A 148 -6.78 3.72 -40.78
N PRO A 149 -7.69 4.69 -40.61
CA PRO A 149 -8.99 4.62 -41.27
C PRO A 149 -8.73 4.42 -42.77
N PRO A 150 -9.49 3.55 -43.45
CA PRO A 150 -9.38 3.42 -44.89
C PRO A 150 -9.51 4.83 -45.47
N VAL A 151 -8.50 5.26 -46.21
CA VAL A 151 -8.54 6.51 -46.96
C VAL A 151 -9.77 6.40 -47.85
N SER A 152 -10.87 7.07 -47.50
CA SER A 152 -12.01 7.20 -48.38
C SER A 152 -11.48 7.75 -49.70
N PRO A 153 -11.77 7.11 -50.85
CA PRO A 153 -11.37 7.67 -52.13
C PRO A 153 -11.93 9.09 -52.19
N SER A 154 -11.03 10.07 -52.31
CA SER A 154 -11.42 11.45 -52.54
C SER A 154 -12.19 11.47 -53.85
N VAL A 155 -13.52 11.57 -53.76
CA VAL A 155 -14.36 11.89 -54.90
C VAL A 155 -13.93 13.28 -55.33
N THR A 156 -13.11 13.32 -56.37
CA THR A 156 -12.69 14.56 -57.01
C THR A 156 -13.96 15.22 -57.56
N PRO A 157 -14.37 16.40 -57.07
CA PRO A 157 -15.48 17.12 -57.70
C PRO A 157 -15.08 17.47 -59.14
N PRO A 158 -16.04 17.52 -60.09
CA PRO A 158 -15.80 17.96 -61.46
C PRO A 158 -15.10 19.32 -61.46
N ARG A 159 -13.93 19.37 -62.11
CA ARG A 159 -13.08 20.55 -62.24
C ARG A 159 -13.82 21.61 -63.07
N GLU A 160 -14.26 22.67 -62.40
CA GLU A 160 -14.71 23.90 -63.04
C GLU A 160 -13.53 24.55 -63.79
N PRO A 161 -13.72 25.07 -65.02
CA PRO A 161 -12.63 25.66 -65.81
C PRO A 161 -12.05 26.87 -65.07
N SER A 162 -10.74 26.82 -64.83
CA SER A 162 -9.99 27.87 -64.14
C SER A 162 -9.83 29.08 -65.05
N LEU A 163 -10.24 30.26 -64.58
CA LEU A 163 -9.77 31.53 -65.13
C LEU A 163 -8.24 31.63 -64.94
N PRO A 164 -7.51 32.27 -65.87
CA PRO A 164 -6.07 32.47 -65.75
C PRO A 164 -5.76 33.44 -64.59
N GLU A 165 -5.17 32.89 -63.52
CA GLU A 165 -4.61 33.67 -62.41
C GLU A 165 -3.23 34.23 -62.81
N PRO A 166 -2.91 35.49 -62.47
CA PRO A 166 -1.60 36.07 -62.76
C PRO A 166 -0.50 35.41 -61.91
N ALA A 167 0.65 35.17 -62.55
CA ALA A 167 1.81 34.56 -61.93
C ALA A 167 2.34 35.42 -60.77
N VAL A 168 2.06 35.01 -59.53
CA VAL A 168 2.73 35.53 -58.35
C VAL A 168 4.00 34.73 -58.13
N GLN A 169 5.15 35.39 -58.30
CA GLN A 169 6.46 34.83 -58.04
C GLN A 169 6.64 34.62 -56.53
N THR A 170 6.52 33.38 -56.08
CA THR A 170 6.84 33.01 -54.70
C THR A 170 8.36 33.04 -54.54
N SER A 171 8.87 34.14 -54.00
CA SER A 171 10.27 34.22 -53.58
C SER A 171 10.47 33.35 -52.35
N LEU A 172 11.28 32.30 -52.50
CA LEU A 172 11.67 31.37 -51.45
C LEU A 172 12.54 32.14 -50.44
N LEU A 173 11.97 32.46 -49.27
CA LEU A 173 12.75 33.02 -48.17
C LEU A 173 13.61 31.90 -47.58
N GLU A 174 14.90 31.92 -47.92
CA GLU A 174 15.91 31.05 -47.34
C GLU A 174 16.10 31.42 -45.86
N LEU A 175 15.62 30.55 -44.97
CA LEU A 175 15.74 30.71 -43.52
C LEU A 175 17.15 30.22 -43.11
N PRO A 176 17.96 31.04 -42.41
CA PRO A 176 19.30 30.60 -41.99
C PRO A 176 19.21 29.44 -41.00
N ASP A 177 20.05 28.43 -41.24
CA ASP A 177 20.15 27.22 -40.41
C ASP A 177 20.45 27.56 -38.94
N PRO A 178 19.79 26.91 -37.97
CA PRO A 178 20.06 27.11 -36.55
C PRO A 178 21.50 26.67 -36.21
N PRO A 179 22.17 27.37 -35.28
CA PRO A 179 23.54 27.05 -34.88
C PRO A 179 23.63 25.63 -34.34
N GLN A 180 24.54 24.86 -34.94
CA GLN A 180 24.82 23.48 -34.60
C GLN A 180 25.27 23.40 -33.12
N PRO A 181 24.61 22.59 -32.26
CA PRO A 181 25.02 22.48 -30.88
C PRO A 181 26.42 21.86 -30.78
N PRO A 182 27.23 22.24 -29.78
CA PRO A 182 28.58 21.73 -29.62
C PRO A 182 28.58 20.21 -29.46
N PRO A 183 29.63 19.51 -29.92
CA PRO A 183 29.77 18.07 -29.75
C PRO A 183 29.65 17.70 -28.27
N LEU A 184 28.71 16.80 -27.95
CA LEU A 184 28.63 16.22 -26.63
C LEU A 184 29.86 15.32 -26.44
N GLU A 185 30.86 15.81 -25.69
CA GLU A 185 31.95 14.97 -25.22
C GLU A 185 31.38 13.84 -24.35
N SER A 186 31.56 12.60 -24.82
CA SER A 186 31.27 11.41 -24.05
C SER A 186 32.27 11.32 -22.90
N PHE A 187 31.85 11.72 -21.70
CA PHE A 187 32.58 11.39 -20.49
C PHE A 187 32.48 9.89 -20.27
N ASP A 188 33.56 9.19 -20.59
CA ASP A 188 33.74 7.77 -20.32
C ASP A 188 33.99 7.60 -18.81
N LEU A 189 32.90 7.59 -18.04
CA LEU A 189 32.96 7.28 -16.62
C LEU A 189 33.28 5.79 -16.47
N SER A 190 34.58 5.52 -16.31
CA SER A 190 35.12 4.22 -15.93
C SER A 190 34.40 3.70 -14.68
N VAL A 191 33.56 2.66 -14.88
CA VAL A 191 32.72 2.00 -13.86
C VAL A 191 33.54 1.31 -12.75
N TRP A 192 34.87 1.37 -12.80
CA TRP A 192 35.77 0.60 -11.94
C TRP A 192 36.68 1.41 -11.00
N GLN A 193 36.50 2.73 -10.90
CA GLN A 193 37.26 3.56 -9.94
C GLN A 193 36.53 3.90 -8.64
N ALA A 194 35.45 3.18 -8.31
CA ALA A 194 34.93 3.15 -6.94
C ALA A 194 35.73 2.13 -6.09
N GLU A 195 37.04 2.31 -6.04
CA GLU A 195 37.97 1.57 -5.19
C GLU A 195 37.80 2.04 -3.74
N SER A 196 37.23 1.16 -2.92
CA SER A 196 37.86 0.71 -1.67
C SER A 196 38.40 1.79 -0.72
N LEU A 197 37.51 2.46 0.01
CA LEU A 197 37.84 3.09 1.31
C LEU A 197 36.62 3.03 2.25
N ALA A 198 36.29 1.83 2.72
CA ALA A 198 35.51 1.63 3.94
C ALA A 198 35.96 0.33 4.62
N ALA A 199 36.84 0.50 5.60
CA ALA A 199 37.49 -0.54 6.37
C ALA A 199 36.49 -1.51 7.05
N PRO A 200 36.86 -2.79 7.25
CA PRO A 200 36.15 -3.69 8.14
C PRO A 200 36.48 -3.32 9.59
N GLY A 201 35.65 -2.46 10.18
CA GLY A 201 35.57 -2.35 11.63
C GLY A 201 34.67 -3.46 12.16
N GLU A 202 35.28 -4.54 12.67
CA GLU A 202 34.60 -5.45 13.58
C GLU A 202 34.15 -4.70 14.85
N PRO A 203 32.94 -4.97 15.34
CA PRO A 203 32.77 -5.04 16.78
C PRO A 203 32.24 -6.43 17.19
N VAL A 204 33.14 -7.14 17.86
CA VAL A 204 32.93 -7.85 19.14
C VAL A 204 31.60 -8.59 19.28
N LEU A 205 31.69 -9.91 19.16
CA LEU A 205 30.71 -10.87 19.64
C LEU A 205 30.66 -10.81 21.19
N GLU A 206 29.57 -10.28 21.76
CA GLU A 206 29.21 -10.62 23.14
C GLU A 206 28.41 -11.93 23.17
N PRO A 207 28.84 -12.95 23.92
CA PRO A 207 28.06 -14.15 24.14
C PRO A 207 26.95 -13.85 25.17
N LEU A 208 25.72 -13.61 24.72
CA LEU A 208 24.53 -13.67 25.58
C LEU A 208 24.15 -15.13 25.89
N THR A 209 25.05 -15.82 26.60
CA THR A 209 24.66 -16.96 27.42
C THR A 209 24.13 -16.43 28.75
N ALA A 210 22.86 -16.77 29.03
CA ALA A 210 22.19 -16.79 30.34
C ALA A 210 20.99 -15.83 30.50
N ARG A 211 19.82 -16.26 30.02
CA ARG A 211 18.57 -16.10 30.80
C ARG A 211 17.50 -17.12 30.42
N ARG A 212 17.78 -18.40 30.67
CA ARG A 212 16.72 -19.38 30.93
C ARG A 212 16.15 -19.09 32.32
N LYS A 213 14.81 -19.13 32.44
CA LYS A 213 13.98 -19.01 33.66
C LYS A 213 13.72 -17.58 34.19
N ALA A 214 12.80 -16.85 33.56
CA ALA A 214 12.02 -15.80 34.26
C ALA A 214 10.64 -15.52 33.64
N PHE A 215 10.09 -16.41 32.82
CA PHE A 215 8.75 -16.25 32.22
C PHE A 215 7.73 -17.17 32.92
N ARG A 216 7.50 -16.94 34.23
CA ARG A 216 6.41 -17.57 34.99
C ARG A 216 5.61 -16.61 35.86
N LEU A 217 5.78 -15.29 35.72
CA LEU A 217 5.04 -14.29 36.51
C LEU A 217 4.62 -13.07 35.68
N LEU A 218 3.92 -13.29 34.56
CA LEU A 218 3.29 -12.18 33.85
C LEU A 218 1.86 -12.49 33.35
N PRO A 219 0.88 -12.71 34.24
CA PRO A 219 -0.51 -12.43 33.92
C PRO A 219 -1.12 -11.41 34.89
N LEU A 220 -0.41 -10.33 35.24
CA LEU A 220 -0.94 -9.31 36.18
C LEU A 220 -0.77 -7.84 35.76
N LEU A 221 -0.33 -7.56 34.53
CA LEU A 221 -0.19 -6.19 34.01
C LEU A 221 -0.97 -5.99 32.70
N LEU A 222 -2.28 -6.29 32.70
CA LEU A 222 -3.17 -6.06 31.55
C LEU A 222 -4.47 -5.33 31.89
N VAL A 223 -4.51 -4.56 33.00
CA VAL A 223 -5.72 -3.78 33.38
C VAL A 223 -5.48 -2.26 33.47
N ALA A 224 -4.25 -1.76 33.34
CA ALA A 224 -3.94 -0.34 33.59
C ALA A 224 -3.74 0.54 32.34
N GLY A 225 -4.44 0.29 31.22
CA GLY A 225 -4.12 0.97 29.94
C GLY A 225 -5.28 1.36 29.04
N LEU A 226 -6.52 1.41 29.53
CA LEU A 226 -7.66 1.95 28.78
C LEU A 226 -8.16 3.22 29.49
N GLY A 227 -7.54 4.35 29.18
CA GLY A 227 -7.98 5.65 29.65
C GLY A 227 -7.24 6.79 28.96
N PHE A 228 -7.98 7.54 28.15
CA PHE A 228 -7.69 8.91 27.68
C PHE A 228 -6.66 9.10 26.56
N SER A 229 -7.18 9.31 25.34
CA SER A 229 -6.82 10.53 24.59
C SER A 229 -7.90 10.84 23.53
N GLN A 230 -8.96 11.53 23.97
CA GLN A 230 -9.72 12.41 23.09
C GLN A 230 -9.30 13.84 23.44
N GLY A 231 -8.62 14.50 22.50
CA GLY A 231 -8.43 15.94 22.53
C GLY A 231 -9.70 16.63 22.01
N GLY A 232 -10.23 17.56 22.80
CA GLY A 232 -11.39 18.37 22.43
C GLY A 232 -11.86 19.24 23.59
N GLU A 233 -11.36 20.48 23.60
CA GLU A 233 -11.88 21.70 24.24
C GLU A 233 -12.17 21.73 25.75
N ALA A 234 -11.54 22.72 26.39
CA ALA A 234 -11.65 23.04 27.80
C ALA A 234 -13.08 23.53 28.15
N SER A 235 -13.84 22.69 28.85
CA SER A 235 -15.00 23.11 29.63
C SER A 235 -14.65 23.03 31.12
N VAL A 236 -14.78 24.16 31.82
CA VAL A 236 -14.28 24.40 33.21
C VAL A 236 -15.17 23.72 34.28
N ASN A 237 -16.02 22.76 33.93
CA ASN A 237 -16.72 21.91 34.90
C ASN A 237 -17.27 20.63 34.24
N PRO A 238 -16.54 19.49 34.24
CA PRO A 238 -17.11 18.22 33.82
C PRO A 238 -18.05 17.67 34.92
N PRO A 239 -19.25 17.16 34.58
CA PRO A 239 -20.07 16.43 35.53
C PRO A 239 -19.38 15.13 35.98
N ALA A 240 -19.69 14.67 37.19
CA ALA A 240 -19.10 13.44 37.74
C ALA A 240 -19.33 12.25 36.79
N PRO A 241 -18.29 11.47 36.45
CA PRO A 241 -18.42 10.36 35.52
C PRO A 241 -19.32 9.28 36.11
N VAL A 242 -20.47 9.06 35.47
CA VAL A 242 -21.37 7.93 35.77
C VAL A 242 -20.78 6.69 35.13
N PRO A 243 -20.48 5.61 35.89
CA PRO A 243 -19.92 4.40 35.31
C PRO A 243 -20.93 3.74 34.37
N GLU A 244 -20.52 3.53 33.12
CA GLU A 244 -21.32 2.78 32.15
C GLU A 244 -21.52 1.32 32.62
N PRO A 245 -22.66 0.69 32.31
CA PRO A 245 -22.97 -0.68 32.75
C PRO A 245 -21.95 -1.72 32.26
N ALA A 246 -21.27 -1.45 31.13
CA ALA A 246 -20.20 -2.31 30.61
C ALA A 246 -19.00 -2.39 31.56
N SER A 247 -18.63 -1.27 32.19
CA SER A 247 -17.50 -1.16 33.13
C SER A 247 -17.73 -2.02 34.38
N VAL A 248 -18.97 -2.01 34.89
CA VAL A 248 -19.38 -2.81 36.05
C VAL A 248 -19.31 -4.31 35.73
N MET A 249 -19.74 -4.72 34.54
CA MET A 249 -19.69 -6.12 34.11
C MET A 249 -18.25 -6.62 33.97
N THR A 250 -17.35 -5.82 33.41
CA THR A 250 -15.93 -6.20 33.30
C THR A 250 -15.25 -6.35 34.67
N LEU A 251 -15.59 -5.49 35.63
CA LEU A 251 -15.07 -5.57 36.99
C LEU A 251 -15.53 -6.86 37.69
N LEU A 252 -16.83 -7.18 37.58
CA LEU A 252 -17.40 -8.39 38.17
C LEU A 252 -16.81 -9.66 37.56
N ALA A 253 -16.61 -9.69 36.23
CA ALA A 253 -15.97 -10.82 35.56
C ALA A 253 -14.52 -11.03 36.00
N GLY A 254 -13.75 -9.94 36.17
CA GLY A 254 -12.38 -10.00 36.69
C GLY A 254 -12.32 -10.53 38.13
N MET A 255 -13.22 -10.08 39.00
CA MET A 255 -13.32 -10.54 40.39
C MET A 255 -13.68 -12.03 40.49
N ALA A 256 -14.61 -12.52 39.66
CA ALA A 256 -14.98 -13.92 39.62
C ALA A 256 -13.80 -14.82 39.21
N LEU A 257 -13.01 -14.39 38.22
CA LEU A 257 -11.83 -15.14 37.77
C LEU A 257 -10.77 -15.25 38.88
N LEU A 258 -10.51 -14.16 39.60
CA LEU A 258 -9.58 -14.14 40.73
C LEU A 258 -10.03 -15.07 41.87
N ALA A 259 -11.33 -15.12 42.17
CA ALA A 259 -11.88 -16.02 43.19
C ALA A 259 -11.66 -17.51 42.83
N VAL A 260 -11.85 -17.89 41.56
CA VAL A 260 -11.64 -19.27 41.09
C VAL A 260 -10.16 -19.66 41.14
N VAL A 261 -9.26 -18.77 40.72
CA VAL A 261 -7.81 -19.04 40.78
C VAL A 261 -7.34 -19.19 42.23
N ASN A 262 -7.83 -18.35 43.14
CA ASN A 262 -7.44 -18.41 44.56
C ASN A 262 -7.95 -19.70 45.24
N ARG A 263 -9.13 -20.22 44.84
CA ARG A 263 -9.65 -21.49 45.36
C ARG A 263 -8.76 -22.68 44.96
N ARG A 264 -8.30 -22.73 43.70
CA ARG A 264 -7.40 -23.80 43.22
C ARG A 264 -6.05 -23.80 43.91
N HIS A 265 -5.56 -22.63 44.35
CA HIS A 265 -4.30 -22.51 45.06
C HIS A 265 -4.34 -23.01 46.51
N ARG A 266 -5.53 -23.18 47.11
CA ARG A 266 -5.70 -23.70 48.47
C ARG A 266 -5.85 -25.23 48.54
N GLU A 267 -6.04 -25.89 47.40
CA GLU A 267 -6.24 -27.34 47.30
C GLU A 267 -4.93 -28.09 46.95
N HIS A 268 -3.80 -27.39 46.89
CA HIS A 268 -2.43 -27.92 46.70
C HIS A 268 -1.54 -27.52 47.87
#